data_AF-A0A4R9IJA6-F1
#
_entry.id   AF-A0A4R9IJA6-F1
#
_cell.length_a   1.000
_cell.length_b   1.000
_cell.length_c   1.000
_cell.angle_alpha   90.00
_cell.angle_beta   90.00
_cell.angle_gamma   90.00
#
_symmetry.space_group_name_H-M   'P 1'
#
loop_
_entity.id
_entity.type
_entity.pdbx_description
1 polymer ?
#
loop_
_entity_poly.entity_id
_entity_poly.type
_entity_poly.pdbx_seq_one_letter_code
_entity_poly.pdbx_strand_id
1 'polypeptide(L)'
;MKQITFNLYLQFKEEFATDKEIQFIKENNDYFQQFNEQQLKSILYPYKPVILVNRFEEDKCRKLIQNNSQLLIILNDRSPTLKNKVVIADDLIAKETFNSYLSEMSKSLNDDFYTIVYIKDMNNFCICYFRNNKYLISSDDSDQIFGNGPLILNKYSGKIYETGSANPKKDIEEFEKLYFPH
;
A
#
# COMPACT_ATOMS: atom_id res chain seq x y z
N MET A 1 26.75 -2.91 -4.90
CA MET A 1 25.99 -2.30 -3.77
C MET A 1 24.53 -2.69 -3.93
N LYS A 2 23.81 -3.06 -2.86
CA LYS A 2 22.35 -3.28 -2.96
C LYS A 2 21.68 -1.95 -3.31
N GLN A 3 20.87 -1.94 -4.35
CA GLN A 3 20.22 -0.74 -4.86
C GLN A 3 19.10 -0.33 -3.91
N ILE A 4 19.26 0.80 -3.22
CA ILE A 4 18.27 1.35 -2.29
C ILE A 4 17.23 2.08 -3.14
N THR A 5 15.97 1.74 -2.94
CA THR A 5 14.82 2.32 -3.63
C THR A 5 13.78 2.80 -2.61
N PHE A 6 13.01 3.84 -2.89
CA PHE A 6 11.95 4.35 -2.03
C PHE A 6 10.62 4.34 -2.78
N ASN A 7 9.53 4.13 -2.04
CA ASN A 7 8.22 4.50 -2.55
C ASN A 7 8.12 6.03 -2.54
N LEU A 8 7.86 6.59 -3.71
CA LEU A 8 7.66 8.01 -3.90
C LEU A 8 6.16 8.28 -3.99
N TYR A 9 5.66 9.07 -3.06
CA TYR A 9 4.26 9.48 -3.00
C TYR A 9 4.13 10.94 -3.41
N LEU A 10 3.00 11.28 -4.03
CA LEU A 10 2.59 12.66 -4.25
C LEU A 10 1.41 12.95 -3.31
N GLN A 11 1.53 13.99 -2.49
CA GLN A 11 0.43 14.53 -1.71
C GLN A 11 -0.17 15.72 -2.45
N PHE A 12 -1.49 15.69 -2.66
CA PHE A 12 -2.19 16.81 -3.29
C PHE A 12 -2.28 17.98 -2.32
N LYS A 13 -2.00 19.19 -2.82
CA LYS A 13 -2.07 20.42 -2.02
C LYS A 13 -3.50 20.90 -1.81
N GLU A 14 -4.37 20.56 -2.73
CA GLU A 14 -5.75 21.00 -2.78
C GLU A 14 -6.67 19.78 -2.83
N GLU A 15 -7.98 20.02 -2.76
CA GLU A 15 -9.00 18.97 -2.94
C GLU A 15 -8.94 18.36 -4.35
N PHE A 16 -8.38 19.10 -5.32
CA PHE A 16 -8.24 18.71 -6.71
C PHE A 16 -6.78 18.67 -7.14
N ALA A 17 -6.41 17.68 -7.93
CA ALA A 17 -5.08 17.61 -8.53
C ALA A 17 -4.89 18.72 -9.57
N THR A 18 -3.86 19.53 -9.40
CA THR A 18 -3.43 20.55 -10.35
C THR A 18 -2.88 19.92 -11.63
N ASP A 19 -2.84 20.68 -12.73
CA ASP A 19 -2.28 20.18 -14.00
C ASP A 19 -0.84 19.66 -13.86
N LYS A 20 -0.03 20.28 -12.98
CA LYS A 20 1.34 19.83 -12.70
C LYS A 20 1.38 18.49 -11.95
N GLU A 21 0.47 18.28 -11.00
CA GLU A 21 0.36 17.03 -10.26
C GLU A 21 -0.10 15.88 -11.18
N ILE A 22 -1.06 16.16 -12.06
CA ILE A 22 -1.54 15.21 -13.08
C ILE A 22 -0.42 14.83 -14.04
N GLN A 23 0.31 15.83 -14.56
CA GLN A 23 1.42 15.58 -15.46
C GLN A 23 2.52 14.74 -14.78
N PHE A 24 2.85 15.06 -13.52
CA PHE A 24 3.84 14.31 -12.76
C PHE A 24 3.43 12.84 -12.56
N ILE A 25 2.17 12.58 -12.19
CA ILE A 25 1.65 11.22 -12.08
C ILE A 25 1.73 10.49 -13.42
N LYS A 26 1.28 11.15 -14.50
CA LYS A 26 1.27 10.58 -15.85
C LYS A 26 2.66 10.17 -16.32
N GLU A 27 3.69 10.95 -16.02
CA GLU A 27 5.07 10.69 -16.43
C GLU A 27 5.77 9.60 -15.60
N ASN A 28 5.32 9.36 -14.37
CA ASN A 28 6.09 8.60 -13.39
C ASN A 28 5.36 7.37 -12.82
N ASN A 29 4.05 7.22 -13.03
CA ASN A 29 3.28 6.09 -12.53
C ASN A 29 2.92 5.10 -13.65
N ASP A 30 3.28 3.83 -13.46
CA ASP A 30 3.15 2.79 -14.49
C ASP A 30 1.70 2.47 -14.87
N TYR A 31 0.76 2.65 -13.94
CA TYR A 31 -0.66 2.44 -14.18
C TYR A 31 -1.32 3.68 -14.79
N PHE A 32 -1.04 4.87 -14.27
CA PHE A 32 -1.71 6.09 -14.68
C PHE A 32 -1.20 6.66 -16.01
N GLN A 33 0.02 6.33 -16.43
CA GLN A 33 0.60 6.79 -17.71
C GLN A 33 -0.27 6.45 -18.93
N GLN A 34 -1.06 5.38 -18.86
CA GLN A 34 -1.89 4.90 -19.98
C GLN A 34 -3.14 5.76 -20.23
N PHE A 35 -3.58 6.56 -19.25
CA PHE A 35 -4.76 7.41 -19.38
C PHE A 35 -4.40 8.79 -19.90
N ASN A 36 -5.28 9.42 -20.69
CA ASN A 36 -5.10 10.81 -21.09
C ASN A 36 -5.36 11.78 -19.91
N GLU A 37 -4.97 13.04 -20.04
CA GLU A 37 -5.08 14.01 -18.94
C GLU A 37 -6.52 14.24 -18.48
N GLN A 38 -7.48 14.27 -19.41
CA GLN A 38 -8.89 14.46 -19.09
C GLN A 38 -9.47 13.26 -18.33
N GLN A 39 -9.06 12.05 -18.69
CA GLN A 39 -9.38 10.82 -17.96
C GLN A 39 -8.74 10.84 -16.56
N LEU A 40 -7.48 11.24 -16.44
CA LEU A 40 -6.81 11.36 -15.14
C LEU A 40 -7.49 12.38 -14.23
N LYS A 41 -7.94 13.53 -14.76
CA LYS A 41 -8.75 14.50 -14.01
C LYS A 41 -9.99 13.85 -13.41
N SER A 42 -10.65 12.93 -14.14
CA SER A 42 -11.82 12.22 -13.64
C SER A 42 -11.48 11.06 -12.71
N ILE A 43 -10.37 10.35 -12.92
CA ILE A 43 -9.98 9.19 -12.09
C ILE A 43 -9.44 9.63 -10.73
N LEU A 44 -8.72 10.75 -10.70
CA LEU A 44 -8.16 11.34 -9.48
C LEU A 44 -9.20 12.18 -8.71
N TYR A 45 -10.45 12.21 -9.18
CA TYR A 45 -11.55 13.00 -8.62
C TYR A 45 -12.74 12.09 -8.23
N PRO A 46 -13.26 12.16 -6.99
CA PRO A 46 -12.63 12.65 -5.77
C PRO A 46 -11.84 11.52 -5.07
N TYR A 47 -10.90 11.90 -4.20
CA TYR A 47 -10.16 11.09 -3.20
C TYR A 47 -8.91 10.31 -3.62
N LYS A 48 -7.74 10.79 -3.17
CA LYS A 48 -6.99 10.38 -1.95
C LYS A 48 -5.99 11.51 -1.69
N PRO A 49 -5.80 12.04 -0.48
CA PRO A 49 -4.87 13.16 -0.25
C PRO A 49 -3.43 12.81 -0.63
N VAL A 50 -3.11 11.52 -0.71
CA VAL A 50 -1.78 11.00 -1.04
C VAL A 50 -1.93 9.82 -2.02
N ILE A 51 -1.15 9.83 -3.09
CA ILE A 51 -1.09 8.75 -4.07
C ILE A 51 0.33 8.18 -4.17
N LEU A 52 0.45 6.87 -4.30
CA LEU A 52 1.73 6.23 -4.64
C LEU A 52 2.02 6.52 -6.11
N VAL A 53 3.14 7.21 -6.39
CA VAL A 53 3.55 7.52 -7.75
C VAL A 53 4.28 6.32 -8.33
N ASN A 54 5.39 5.91 -7.73
CA ASN A 54 6.08 4.67 -8.04
C ASN A 54 7.15 4.39 -6.99
N ARG A 55 7.90 3.32 -7.18
CA ARG A 55 9.15 3.05 -6.48
C ARG A 55 10.34 3.40 -7.38
N PHE A 56 11.27 4.19 -6.86
CA PHE A 56 12.47 4.57 -7.59
C PHE A 56 13.72 4.37 -6.75
N GLU A 57 14.86 4.21 -7.43
CA GLU A 57 16.18 4.27 -6.81
C GLU A 57 16.38 5.59 -6.07
N GLU A 58 17.16 5.57 -4.99
CA GLU A 58 17.43 6.74 -4.16
C GLU A 58 17.88 7.97 -4.97
N ASP A 59 18.79 7.78 -5.91
CA ASP A 59 19.29 8.87 -6.76
C ASP A 59 18.20 9.43 -7.68
N LYS A 60 17.31 8.57 -8.19
CA LYS A 60 16.18 9.00 -9.02
C LYS A 60 15.12 9.71 -8.18
N CYS A 61 14.83 9.24 -6.97
CA CYS A 61 13.99 9.94 -6.00
C CYS A 61 14.50 11.36 -5.72
N ARG A 62 15.79 11.50 -5.41
CA ARG A 62 16.43 12.80 -5.15
C ARG A 62 16.28 13.75 -6.35
N LYS A 63 16.55 13.26 -7.57
CA LYS A 63 16.39 14.03 -8.80
C LYS A 63 14.94 14.45 -9.05
N LEU A 64 13.98 13.55 -8.88
CA LEU A 64 12.56 13.86 -9.08
C LEU A 64 12.06 14.94 -8.11
N ILE A 65 12.47 14.87 -6.84
CA ILE A 65 12.14 15.90 -5.83
C ILE A 65 12.76 17.24 -6.20
N GLN A 66 14.04 17.24 -6.57
CA GLN A 66 14.75 18.47 -6.93
C GLN A 66 14.13 19.15 -8.16
N ASN A 67 13.80 18.37 -9.20
CA ASN A 67 13.23 18.88 -10.44
C ASN A 67 11.77 19.32 -10.32
N ASN A 68 11.06 18.84 -9.28
CA ASN A 68 9.66 19.13 -9.04
C ASN A 68 9.45 19.75 -7.65
N SER A 69 10.31 20.67 -7.25
CA SER A 69 10.32 21.29 -5.92
C SER A 69 9.02 22.03 -5.56
N GLN A 70 8.21 22.38 -6.58
CA GLN A 70 6.88 22.93 -6.41
C GLN A 70 5.82 21.90 -5.98
N LEU A 71 6.07 20.60 -6.12
CA LEU A 71 5.14 19.53 -5.74
C LEU A 71 5.42 19.03 -4.33
N LEU A 72 4.40 18.52 -3.63
CA LEU A 72 4.58 17.90 -2.32
C LEU A 72 4.88 16.40 -2.48
N ILE A 73 6.14 16.10 -2.73
CA ILE A 73 6.62 14.72 -2.93
C ILE A 73 7.16 14.17 -1.61
N ILE A 74 6.65 13.01 -1.19
CA ILE A 74 7.01 12.35 0.06
C ILE A 74 7.75 11.06 -0.28
N LEU A 75 8.94 10.89 0.31
CA LEU A 75 9.60 9.58 0.32
C LEU A 75 9.08 8.79 1.50
N ASN A 76 8.56 7.61 1.20
CA ASN A 76 8.25 6.63 2.22
C ASN A 76 8.90 5.30 1.83
N ASP A 77 9.09 4.44 2.82
CA ASP A 77 9.38 3.04 2.58
C ASP A 77 10.70 2.76 1.83
N ARG A 78 11.81 3.13 2.49
CA ARG A 78 13.17 2.83 2.05
C ARG A 78 13.40 1.33 1.91
N SER A 79 13.89 0.90 0.76
CA SER A 79 14.57 -0.38 0.53
C SER A 79 16.00 -0.30 1.05
N PRO A 80 16.64 -1.41 1.45
CA PRO A 80 16.15 -2.78 1.40
C PRO A 80 15.46 -3.13 2.70
N THR A 81 14.74 -4.24 2.76
CA THR A 81 14.87 -5.03 3.97
C THR A 81 16.36 -5.42 4.03
N LEU A 82 17.15 -4.53 4.62
CA LEU A 82 18.33 -4.94 5.35
C LEU A 82 17.76 -6.03 6.25
N LYS A 83 18.02 -7.29 5.91
CA LYS A 83 17.69 -8.46 6.72
C LYS A 83 18.46 -8.45 8.06
N ASN A 84 18.86 -7.27 8.49
CA ASN A 84 19.78 -6.95 9.56
C ASN A 84 19.00 -6.70 10.85
N LYS A 85 17.70 -6.35 10.77
CA LYS A 85 16.81 -6.21 11.93
C LYS A 85 15.36 -6.52 11.58
N VAL A 86 14.88 -7.67 12.04
CA VAL A 86 13.46 -8.02 12.01
C VAL A 86 12.72 -7.18 13.05
N VAL A 87 11.64 -6.51 12.65
CA VAL A 87 10.75 -5.73 13.54
C VAL A 87 9.60 -6.60 14.04
N ILE A 88 9.01 -7.40 13.14
CA ILE A 88 7.96 -8.37 13.46
C ILE A 88 8.65 -9.71 13.72
N ALA A 89 9.06 -9.91 14.97
CA ALA A 89 9.92 -11.01 15.36
C ALA A 89 9.19 -12.35 15.51
N ASP A 90 7.88 -12.32 15.79
CA ASP A 90 7.07 -13.50 16.07
C ASP A 90 5.59 -13.29 15.70
N ASP A 91 4.83 -14.38 15.81
CA ASP A 91 3.40 -14.44 15.47
C ASP A 91 2.53 -13.54 16.37
N LEU A 92 2.95 -13.30 17.62
CA LEU A 92 2.21 -12.45 18.55
C LEU A 92 2.27 -11.00 18.08
N ILE A 93 3.48 -10.49 17.79
CA ILE A 93 3.68 -9.13 17.27
C ILE A 93 2.97 -8.97 15.92
N ALA A 94 3.04 -9.97 15.05
CA ALA A 94 2.33 -9.95 13.78
C ALA A 94 0.82 -9.80 13.98
N LYS A 95 0.23 -10.61 14.87
CA LYS A 95 -1.20 -10.59 15.18
C LYS A 95 -1.64 -9.25 15.79
N GLU A 96 -0.87 -8.70 16.72
CA GLU A 96 -1.12 -7.38 17.31
C GLU A 96 -1.10 -6.29 16.25
N THR A 97 -0.09 -6.29 15.38
CA THR A 97 0.04 -5.31 14.29
C THR A 97 -1.16 -5.35 13.34
N PHE A 98 -1.59 -6.55 12.93
CA PHE A 98 -2.79 -6.69 12.09
C PHE A 98 -4.07 -6.25 12.81
N ASN A 99 -4.25 -6.63 14.08
CA ASN A 99 -5.42 -6.23 14.85
C ASN A 99 -5.52 -4.70 14.99
N SER A 100 -4.40 -4.01 15.24
CA SER A 100 -4.36 -2.55 15.29
C SER A 100 -4.79 -1.93 13.97
N TYR A 101 -4.26 -2.41 12.85
CA TYR A 101 -4.62 -1.93 11.51
C TYR A 101 -6.10 -2.16 11.19
N LEU A 102 -6.60 -3.37 11.41
CA LEU A 102 -8.00 -3.71 11.17
C LEU A 102 -8.94 -2.89 12.05
N SER A 103 -8.57 -2.63 13.31
CA SER A 103 -9.36 -1.78 14.22
C SER A 103 -9.43 -0.33 13.74
N GLU A 104 -8.35 0.21 13.19
CA GLU A 104 -8.34 1.55 12.59
C GLU A 104 -9.21 1.61 11.34
N MET A 105 -9.12 0.59 10.48
CA MET A 105 -9.95 0.47 9.28
C MET A 105 -11.44 0.40 9.65
N SER A 106 -11.80 -0.40 10.67
CA SER A 106 -13.16 -0.51 11.21
C SER A 106 -13.75 0.82 11.70
N LYS A 107 -12.94 1.69 12.34
CA LYS A 107 -13.42 3.00 12.81
C LYS A 107 -13.97 3.87 11.69
N SER A 108 -13.47 3.69 10.46
CA SER A 108 -13.93 4.45 9.30
C SER A 108 -15.25 3.94 8.70
N LEU A 109 -15.73 2.76 9.13
CA LEU A 109 -16.83 2.03 8.50
C LEU A 109 -18.08 1.84 9.40
N ASN A 110 -18.19 2.58 10.52
CA ASN A 110 -19.38 2.61 11.39
C ASN A 110 -20.01 1.22 11.68
N ASP A 111 -19.34 0.42 12.52
CA ASP A 111 -19.76 -0.89 13.06
C ASP A 111 -19.37 -2.17 12.27
N ASP A 112 -18.50 -2.06 11.27
CA ASP A 112 -17.87 -3.23 10.65
C ASP A 112 -16.62 -3.65 11.42
N PHE A 113 -16.69 -4.79 12.12
CA PHE A 113 -15.53 -5.40 12.78
C PHE A 113 -14.92 -6.48 11.88
N TYR A 114 -13.59 -6.54 11.87
CA TYR A 114 -12.87 -7.58 11.16
C TYR A 114 -12.28 -8.60 12.13
N THR A 115 -12.37 -9.88 11.77
CA THR A 115 -11.71 -10.98 12.47
C THR A 115 -10.64 -11.60 11.59
N ILE A 116 -9.44 -11.76 12.16
CA ILE A 116 -8.36 -12.54 11.54
C ILE A 116 -8.76 -14.02 11.54
N VAL A 117 -8.88 -14.60 10.35
CA VAL A 117 -9.15 -16.03 10.15
C VAL A 117 -7.88 -16.84 10.36
N TYR A 118 -6.79 -16.44 9.70
CA TYR A 118 -5.46 -17.02 9.92
C TYR A 118 -4.36 -16.09 9.42
N ILE A 119 -3.15 -16.30 9.93
CA ILE A 119 -1.93 -15.64 9.46
C ILE A 119 -1.02 -16.72 8.90
N LYS A 120 -0.58 -16.55 7.65
CA LYS A 120 0.45 -17.38 7.03
C LYS A 120 1.79 -16.70 7.21
N ASP A 121 2.70 -17.37 7.91
CA ASP A 121 4.05 -16.87 8.08
C ASP A 121 4.93 -17.20 6.88
N MET A 122 5.69 -16.20 6.41
CA MET A 122 6.66 -16.34 5.32
C MET A 122 8.03 -15.86 5.81
N ASN A 123 9.11 -16.22 5.10
CA ASN A 123 10.48 -15.89 5.53
C ASN A 123 10.70 -14.38 5.77
N ASN A 124 10.02 -13.52 5.01
CA ASN A 124 10.30 -12.08 4.96
C ASN A 124 9.10 -11.19 5.31
N PHE A 125 7.91 -11.75 5.40
CA PHE A 125 6.64 -11.07 5.61
C PHE A 125 5.63 -12.06 6.17
N CYS A 126 4.47 -11.57 6.60
CA CYS A 126 3.32 -12.40 6.99
C CYS A 126 2.14 -12.04 6.10
N ILE A 127 1.23 -12.98 5.88
CA ILE A 127 -0.02 -12.74 5.14
C ILE A 127 -1.18 -12.96 6.10
N CYS A 128 -2.00 -11.94 6.33
CA CYS A 128 -3.20 -12.02 7.16
C CYS A 128 -4.43 -12.19 6.27
N TYR A 129 -5.18 -13.25 6.52
CA TYR A 129 -6.51 -13.45 5.96
C TYR A 129 -7.52 -13.09 7.05
N PHE A 130 -8.39 -12.14 6.74
CA PHE A 130 -9.41 -11.65 7.66
C PHE A 130 -10.77 -11.60 6.96
N ARG A 131 -11.84 -11.47 7.75
CA ARG A 131 -13.21 -11.37 7.27
C ARG A 131 -14.00 -10.36 8.09
N ASN A 132 -14.98 -9.74 7.46
CA ASN A 132 -15.98 -8.94 8.17
C ASN A 132 -16.87 -9.85 9.05
N ASN A 133 -17.09 -9.45 10.30
CA ASN A 133 -17.90 -10.20 11.25
C ASN A 133 -19.39 -10.28 10.86
N LYS A 134 -19.95 -9.25 10.22
CA LYS A 134 -21.32 -9.28 9.69
C LYS A 134 -21.48 -10.42 8.71
N TYR A 135 -20.56 -10.55 7.75
CA TYR A 135 -20.54 -11.67 6.81
C TYR A 135 -20.42 -13.04 7.50
N LEU A 136 -19.61 -13.15 8.57
CA LEU A 136 -19.50 -14.40 9.33
C LEU A 136 -20.82 -14.80 10.00
N ILE A 137 -21.68 -13.82 10.33
CA ILE A 137 -22.98 -14.04 10.98
C ILE A 137 -24.09 -14.27 9.94
N SER A 138 -24.15 -13.44 8.90
CA SER A 138 -25.23 -13.43 7.91
C SER A 138 -25.03 -14.44 6.79
N SER A 139 -23.78 -14.75 6.43
CA SER A 139 -23.41 -15.42 5.18
C SER A 139 -23.94 -14.72 3.90
N ASP A 140 -24.31 -13.43 3.99
CA ASP A 140 -24.79 -12.64 2.86
C ASP A 140 -23.61 -12.02 2.11
N ASP A 141 -23.44 -12.37 0.83
CA ASP A 141 -22.32 -11.87 0.02
C ASP A 141 -22.33 -10.33 -0.13
N SER A 142 -23.45 -9.65 0.10
CA SER A 142 -23.49 -8.18 0.16
C SER A 142 -22.73 -7.61 1.37
N ASP A 143 -22.53 -8.40 2.43
CA ASP A 143 -21.68 -8.04 3.56
C ASP A 143 -20.17 -8.26 3.28
N GLN A 144 -19.82 -8.84 2.12
CA GLN A 144 -18.42 -8.91 1.66
C GLN A 144 -17.93 -7.64 0.94
N ILE A 145 -18.78 -6.63 0.76
CA ILE A 145 -18.52 -5.54 -0.20
C ILE A 145 -17.33 -4.64 0.19
N PHE A 146 -16.78 -4.72 1.41
CA PHE A 146 -15.65 -3.90 1.84
C PHE A 146 -14.45 -4.71 2.38
N GLY A 147 -13.34 -4.68 1.64
CA GLY A 147 -12.00 -4.92 2.19
C GLY A 147 -11.53 -6.37 2.30
N ASN A 148 -12.14 -7.35 1.63
CA ASN A 148 -11.80 -8.78 1.83
C ASN A 148 -10.54 -9.30 1.08
N GLY A 149 -9.56 -8.44 0.82
CA GLY A 149 -8.25 -8.83 0.30
C GLY A 149 -7.30 -9.16 1.45
N PRO A 150 -6.52 -10.25 1.42
CA PRO A 150 -5.50 -10.51 2.44
C PRO A 150 -4.53 -9.33 2.59
N LEU A 151 -3.96 -9.15 3.77
CA LEU A 151 -2.96 -8.11 4.05
C LEU A 151 -1.57 -8.72 4.05
N ILE A 152 -0.58 -7.99 3.53
CA ILE A 152 0.82 -8.36 3.62
C ILE A 152 1.48 -7.49 4.68
N LEU A 153 2.12 -8.09 5.68
CA LEU A 153 2.92 -7.39 6.70
C LEU A 153 4.40 -7.63 6.45
N ASN A 154 5.15 -6.59 6.12
CA ASN A 154 6.60 -6.69 5.97
C ASN A 154 7.27 -6.86 7.35
N LYS A 155 8.00 -7.96 7.55
CA LYS A 155 8.62 -8.25 8.86
C LYS A 155 9.71 -7.26 9.28
N TYR A 156 10.28 -6.51 8.35
CA TYR A 156 11.41 -5.61 8.60
C TYR A 156 11.00 -4.14 8.63
N SER A 157 9.93 -3.74 7.95
CA SER A 157 9.40 -2.38 8.04
C SER A 157 8.21 -2.24 9.00
N GLY A 158 7.56 -3.35 9.37
CA GLY A 158 6.35 -3.35 10.20
C GLY A 158 5.12 -2.78 9.50
N LYS A 159 5.20 -2.49 8.19
CA LYS A 159 4.10 -1.92 7.43
C LYS A 159 3.19 -2.98 6.83
N ILE A 160 1.92 -2.62 6.75
CA ILE A 160 0.86 -3.40 6.14
C ILE A 160 0.58 -2.87 4.73
N TYR A 161 0.40 -3.79 3.79
CA TYR A 161 0.05 -3.54 2.40
C TYR A 161 -1.25 -4.28 2.08
N GLU A 162 -2.21 -3.55 1.54
CA GLU A 162 -3.46 -4.11 1.03
C GLU A 162 -3.21 -4.83 -0.30
N THR A 163 -3.93 -5.93 -0.53
CA THR A 163 -3.89 -6.65 -1.80
C THR A 163 -5.09 -6.24 -2.66
N GLY A 164 -4.93 -6.31 -3.99
CA GLY A 164 -6.02 -5.98 -4.91
C GLY A 164 -7.06 -7.09 -5.07
N SER A 165 -6.86 -8.27 -4.46
CA SER A 165 -7.71 -9.43 -4.68
C SER A 165 -7.79 -10.39 -3.50
N ALA A 166 -8.87 -11.16 -3.41
CA ALA A 166 -9.02 -12.25 -2.44
C ALA A 166 -8.02 -13.40 -2.67
N ASN A 167 -7.38 -13.47 -3.85
CA ASN A 167 -6.34 -14.43 -4.19
C ASN A 167 -5.00 -13.70 -4.42
N PRO A 168 -4.24 -13.44 -3.34
CA PRO A 168 -3.13 -12.49 -3.36
C PRO A 168 -1.88 -13.03 -4.06
N LYS A 169 -1.94 -14.12 -4.84
CA LYS A 169 -0.74 -14.76 -5.39
C LYS A 169 0.09 -13.79 -6.24
N LYS A 170 -0.55 -13.03 -7.14
CA LYS A 170 0.14 -12.03 -7.95
C LYS A 170 0.66 -10.88 -7.10
N ASP A 171 -0.16 -10.37 -6.17
CA ASP A 171 0.24 -9.31 -5.24
C ASP A 171 1.45 -9.73 -4.38
N ILE A 172 1.50 -10.98 -3.92
CA ILE A 172 2.62 -11.56 -3.18
C ILE A 172 3.87 -11.64 -4.07
N GLU A 173 3.76 -12.16 -5.28
CA GLU A 173 4.88 -12.25 -6.22
C GLU A 173 5.45 -10.86 -6.56
N GLU A 174 4.59 -9.87 -6.77
CA GLU A 174 4.97 -8.48 -7.02
C GLU A 174 5.62 -7.87 -5.78
N PHE A 175 5.04 -8.07 -4.60
CA PHE A 175 5.59 -7.62 -3.33
C PHE A 175 6.97 -8.23 -3.06
N GLU A 176 7.16 -9.53 -3.28
CA GLU A 176 8.45 -10.21 -3.12
C GLU A 176 9.51 -9.63 -4.07
N LYS A 177 9.20 -9.47 -5.36
CA LYS A 177 10.11 -8.84 -6.32
C LYS A 177 10.46 -7.41 -5.92
N LEU A 178 9.49 -6.66 -5.40
CA LEU A 178 9.65 -5.26 -5.09
C LEU A 178 10.45 -5.01 -3.80
N TYR A 179 10.22 -5.82 -2.77
CA TYR A 179 10.77 -5.61 -1.42
C TYR A 179 11.91 -6.56 -1.06
N PHE A 180 12.03 -7.70 -1.76
CA PHE A 180 12.98 -8.77 -1.49
C PHE A 180 13.58 -9.35 -2.79
N PRO A 181 14.06 -8.53 -3.74
CA PRO A 181 14.65 -9.04 -4.98
C PRO A 181 15.86 -9.93 -4.68
N HIS A 182 15.94 -11.05 -5.39
CA HIS A 182 17.02 -12.03 -5.31
C HIS A 182 18.33 -11.49 -5.88
#